data_AF-A0A537R261-F1
#
_entry.id   AF-A0A537R261-F1
#
_cell.length_a   1.000
_cell.length_b   1.000
_cell.length_c   1.000
_cell.angle_alpha   90.00
_cell.angle_beta   90.00
_cell.angle_gamma   90.00
#
_symmetry.space_group_name_H-M   'P 1'
#
loop_
_entity.id
_entity.type
_entity.pdbx_description
1 polymer ?
#
loop_
_entity_poly.entity_id
_entity_poly.type
_entity_poly.pdbx_seq_one_letter_code
_entity_poly.pdbx_strand_id
1 'polypeptide(L)'
;MTETPVTEYLERARELGPDLEAAADEIERRRELPEPIVEALIDRGLFRLLLPRLLGGAELPPAAYVQVIEEGRSTTPAPAGALARLTAAR
;
A
#
# COMPACT_ATOMS: atom_id res chain seq x y z
N MET A 1 -8.97 17.96 -18.09
CA MET A 1 -8.76 17.34 -16.77
C MET A 1 -9.79 16.23 -16.66
N THR A 2 -9.40 15.01 -16.95
CA THR A 2 -10.30 13.86 -17.02
C THR A 2 -10.44 13.25 -15.64
N GLU A 3 -11.66 12.95 -15.22
CA GLU A 3 -11.91 12.24 -13.97
C GLU A 3 -11.44 10.80 -14.11
N THR A 4 -10.44 10.40 -13.32
CA THR A 4 -9.99 9.01 -13.23
C THR A 4 -11.00 8.23 -12.39
N PRO A 5 -11.61 7.16 -12.91
CA PRO A 5 -12.57 6.37 -12.16
C PRO A 5 -11.89 5.62 -11.01
N VAL A 6 -12.62 5.39 -9.92
CA VAL A 6 -12.14 4.63 -8.76
C VAL A 6 -11.58 3.25 -9.15
N THR A 7 -12.19 2.61 -10.16
CA THR A 7 -11.74 1.32 -10.70
C THR A 7 -10.29 1.34 -11.16
N GLU A 8 -9.83 2.44 -11.76
CA GLU A 8 -8.44 2.55 -12.22
C GLU A 8 -7.47 2.64 -11.03
N TYR A 9 -7.85 3.30 -9.94
CA TYR A 9 -7.05 3.30 -8.71
C TYR A 9 -7.02 1.93 -8.02
N LEU A 10 -8.11 1.18 -8.08
CA LEU A 10 -8.15 -0.20 -7.59
C LEU A 10 -7.21 -1.10 -8.40
N GLU A 11 -7.18 -0.97 -9.72
CA GLU A 11 -6.24 -1.71 -10.58
C GLU A 11 -4.79 -1.38 -10.24
N ARG A 12 -4.46 -0.08 -10.10
CA ARG A 12 -3.12 0.36 -9.71
C ARG A 12 -2.69 -0.18 -8.34
N ALA A 13 -3.60 -0.23 -7.38
CA ALA A 13 -3.33 -0.80 -6.05
C ALA A 13 -3.11 -2.31 -6.12
N ARG A 14 -3.92 -3.02 -6.91
CA ARG A 14 -3.77 -4.47 -7.14
C ARG A 14 -2.44 -4.82 -7.78
N GLU A 15 -2.02 -4.04 -8.77
CA GLU A 15 -0.73 -4.23 -9.46
C GLU A 15 0.49 -4.03 -8.57
N LEU A 16 0.35 -3.33 -7.44
CA LEU A 16 1.42 -3.16 -6.45
C LEU A 16 1.57 -4.38 -5.53
N GLY A 17 0.56 -5.26 -5.46
CA GLY A 17 0.53 -6.42 -4.58
C GLY A 17 1.78 -7.31 -4.65
N PRO A 18 2.24 -7.73 -5.85
CA PRO A 18 3.44 -8.56 -5.98
C PRO A 18 4.72 -7.89 -5.47
N ASP A 19 4.87 -6.57 -5.68
CA ASP A 19 6.04 -5.82 -5.21
C ASP A 19 6.05 -5.73 -3.68
N LEU A 20 4.88 -5.49 -3.08
CA LEU A 20 4.71 -5.48 -1.62
C LEU A 20 4.94 -6.86 -1.01
N GLU A 21 4.51 -7.93 -1.67
CA GLU A 21 4.74 -9.30 -1.22
C GLU A 21 6.23 -9.66 -1.26
N ALA A 22 6.94 -9.29 -2.33
CA ALA A 22 8.37 -9.47 -2.44
C ALA A 22 9.17 -8.66 -1.39
N ALA A 23 8.68 -7.49 -1.01
CA ALA A 23 9.31 -6.61 -0.02
C ALA A 23 8.89 -6.88 1.44
N ALA A 24 7.92 -7.79 1.68
CA ALA A 24 7.27 -7.95 2.98
C ALA A 24 8.26 -8.23 4.14
N ASP A 25 9.19 -9.16 3.94
CA ASP A 25 10.19 -9.53 4.96
C ASP A 25 11.16 -8.38 5.28
N GLU A 26 11.47 -7.54 4.30
CA GLU A 26 12.29 -6.36 4.50
C GLU A 26 11.54 -5.27 5.26
N ILE A 27 10.28 -5.02 4.87
CA ILE A 27 9.39 -4.06 5.54
C ILE A 27 9.21 -4.44 7.00
N GLU A 28 8.95 -5.71 7.31
CA GLU A 28 8.78 -6.19 8.68
C GLU A 28 10.07 -6.00 9.51
N ARG A 29 11.22 -6.36 8.93
CA ARG A 29 12.52 -6.24 9.62
C ARG A 29 12.91 -4.80 9.89
N ARG A 30 12.70 -3.90 8.92
CA ARG A 30 13.14 -2.50 8.98
C ARG A 30 12.11 -1.55 9.57
N ARG A 31 10.83 -1.94 9.57
CA ARG A 31 9.67 -1.08 9.87
C ARG A 31 9.62 0.17 9.00
N GLU A 32 10.01 0.02 7.74
CA GLU A 32 10.16 1.09 6.77
C GLU A 32 9.83 0.54 5.37
N LEU A 33 9.20 1.34 4.52
CA LEU A 33 8.98 0.97 3.12
C LEU A 33 10.28 1.15 2.33
N PRO A 34 10.75 0.13 1.59
CA PRO A 34 11.86 0.28 0.66
C PRO A 34 11.59 1.38 -0.37
N GLU A 35 12.63 2.10 -0.76
CA GLU A 35 12.56 3.18 -1.75
C GLU A 35 11.84 2.78 -3.06
N PRO A 36 12.08 1.58 -3.64
CA PRO A 36 11.36 1.16 -4.85
C PRO A 36 9.83 1.06 -4.66
N ILE A 37 9.37 0.69 -3.46
CA ILE A 37 7.93 0.62 -3.15
C ILE A 37 7.34 2.02 -3.02
N VAL A 38 8.09 2.95 -2.42
CA VAL A 38 7.69 4.35 -2.31
C VAL A 38 7.59 4.99 -3.70
N GLU A 39 8.57 4.76 -4.56
CA GLU A 39 8.56 5.21 -5.95
C GLU A 39 7.34 4.65 -6.72
N ALA A 40 7.08 3.35 -6.62
CA ALA A 40 5.91 2.74 -7.24
C ALA A 40 4.58 3.35 -6.77
N LEU A 41 4.44 3.64 -5.47
CA LEU A 41 3.27 4.33 -4.91
C LEU A 41 3.11 5.76 -5.46
N ILE A 42 4.22 6.48 -5.62
CA ILE A 42 4.26 7.84 -6.19
C ILE A 42 3.84 7.81 -7.66
N ASP A 43 4.46 6.94 -8.46
CA ASP A 43 4.25 6.84 -9.91
C ASP A 43 2.81 6.43 -10.24
N ARG A 44 2.23 5.56 -9.42
CA ARG A 44 0.82 5.14 -9.53
C ARG A 44 -0.16 6.21 -9.00
N GLY A 45 0.34 7.26 -8.36
CA GLY A 45 -0.46 8.36 -7.83
C GLY A 45 -1.23 8.02 -6.55
N LEU A 46 -0.87 6.94 -5.85
CA LEU A 46 -1.60 6.43 -4.68
C LEU A 46 -1.43 7.32 -3.43
N PHE A 47 -0.40 8.18 -3.39
CA PHE A 47 -0.27 9.22 -2.34
C PHE A 47 -1.16 10.46 -2.55
N ARG A 48 -1.84 10.59 -3.70
CA ARG A 48 -2.62 11.79 -4.06
C ARG A 48 -4.13 11.55 -4.11
N LEU A 49 -4.61 10.44 -3.54
CA LEU A 49 -6.01 10.02 -3.62
C LEU A 49 -6.99 11.01 -2.96
N LEU A 50 -6.60 11.65 -1.87
CA LEU A 50 -7.44 12.60 -1.12
C LEU A 50 -7.14 14.07 -1.46
N LEU A 51 -6.16 14.33 -2.32
CA LEU A 51 -5.74 15.68 -2.67
C LEU A 51 -6.74 16.29 -3.68
N PRO A 52 -7.05 17.61 -3.61
CA PRO A 52 -7.91 18.27 -4.58
C PRO A 52 -7.41 18.14 -6.02
N ARG A 53 -8.34 18.09 -6.99
CA ARG A 53 -7.99 18.01 -8.43
C ARG A 53 -7.17 19.20 -8.91
N LEU A 54 -7.39 20.39 -8.34
CA LEU A 54 -6.61 21.59 -8.66
C LEU A 54 -5.11 21.43 -8.33
N LEU A 55 -4.77 20.56 -7.39
CA LEU A 55 -3.38 20.24 -7.02
C LEU A 55 -2.89 18.94 -7.68
N GLY A 56 -3.62 18.43 -8.68
CA GLY A 56 -3.28 17.18 -9.37
C GLY A 56 -3.59 15.91 -8.57
N GLY A 57 -4.52 15.98 -7.62
CA GLY A 57 -5.03 14.83 -6.88
C GLY A 57 -6.29 14.20 -7.48
N ALA A 58 -6.70 13.06 -6.91
CA ALA A 58 -7.89 12.34 -7.34
C ALA A 58 -9.19 12.86 -6.70
N GLU A 59 -9.08 13.52 -5.55
CA GLU A 59 -10.20 14.02 -4.75
C GLU A 59 -11.27 12.95 -4.51
N LEU A 60 -10.83 11.73 -4.16
CA LEU A 60 -11.73 10.61 -3.94
C LEU A 60 -12.63 10.83 -2.71
N PRO A 61 -13.90 10.41 -2.78
CA PRO A 61 -14.73 10.28 -1.59
C PRO A 61 -14.08 9.33 -0.56
N PRO A 62 -14.26 9.55 0.76
CA PRO A 62 -13.64 8.71 1.79
C PRO A 62 -13.91 7.21 1.64
N ALA A 63 -15.12 6.82 1.22
CA ALA A 63 -15.46 5.41 0.99
C ALA A 63 -14.64 4.78 -0.14
N ALA A 64 -14.42 5.52 -1.23
CA ALA A 64 -13.61 5.06 -2.36
C ALA A 64 -12.11 5.00 -1.99
N TYR A 65 -11.63 5.97 -1.21
CA TYR A 65 -10.26 5.92 -0.68
C TYR A 65 -10.00 4.66 0.14
N VAL A 66 -10.89 4.31 1.07
CA VAL A 66 -10.76 3.09 1.88
C VAL A 66 -10.71 1.85 1.00
N GLN A 67 -11.56 1.76 -0.03
CA GLN A 67 -11.52 0.62 -0.97
C GLN A 67 -10.16 0.47 -1.66
N VAL A 68 -9.56 1.57 -2.12
CA VAL A 68 -8.26 1.55 -2.79
C VAL A 68 -7.13 1.12 -1.84
N ILE A 69 -7.15 1.60 -0.59
CA ILE A 69 -6.15 1.21 0.41
C ILE A 69 -6.27 -0.27 0.80
N GLU A 70 -7.49 -0.78 0.96
CA GLU A 70 -7.73 -2.18 1.29
C GLU A 70 -7.31 -3.12 0.15
N GLU A 71 -7.50 -2.71 -1.11
CA GLU A 71 -7.03 -3.48 -2.27
C GLU A 71 -5.49 -3.64 -2.27
N GLY A 72 -4.76 -2.61 -1.83
CA GLY A 72 -3.29 -2.64 -1.75
C GLY A 72 -2.74 -3.40 -0.54
N ARG A 73 -3.58 -3.90 0.38
CA ARG A 73 -3.11 -4.73 1.50
C ARG A 73 -2.68 -6.09 0.97
N SER A 74 -1.40 -6.40 1.12
CA SER A 74 -0.90 -7.77 0.96
C SER A 74 -1.68 -8.71 1.87
N THR A 75 -2.19 -9.79 1.30
CA THR A 75 -3.04 -10.79 1.98
C THR A 75 -2.26 -11.63 2.99
N THR A 76 -0.94 -11.51 3.09
CA THR A 76 -0.14 -12.35 4.01
C THR A 76 -0.56 -12.11 5.47
N PRO A 77 -1.23 -13.07 6.15
CA PRO A 77 -1.21 -13.07 7.60
C PRO A 77 0.26 -13.29 8.00
N ALA A 78 0.81 -12.42 8.84
CA ALA A 78 2.10 -12.70 9.46
C ALA A 78 2.05 -14.13 10.05
N PRO A 79 3.01 -15.03 9.75
CA PRO A 79 3.01 -16.33 10.38
C PRO A 79 3.07 -16.11 11.89
N ALA A 80 2.19 -16.79 12.63
CA ALA A 80 1.95 -16.67 14.07
C ALA A 80 3.15 -17.06 14.97
N GLY A 81 4.39 -16.92 14.49
CA GLY A 81 5.63 -17.27 15.18
C GLY A 81 6.35 -16.11 15.88
N ALA A 82 5.95 -14.85 15.69
CA ALA A 82 6.63 -13.70 16.30
C ALA A 82 6.48 -13.61 17.84
N LEU A 83 5.63 -14.45 18.45
CA LEU A 83 5.49 -14.56 19.92
C LEU A 83 6.27 -15.73 20.55
N ALA A 84 7.04 -16.51 19.79
CA ALA A 84 7.70 -17.73 20.29
C ALA A 84 9.21 -17.59 20.63
N ARG A 85 9.76 -16.38 20.80
CA ARG A 85 11.21 -16.18 21.07
C ARG A 85 11.57 -15.27 22.25
N LEU A 86 10.82 -15.32 23.35
CA LEU A 86 11.22 -14.70 24.62
C LEU A 86 11.19 -15.66 25.84
N THR A 87 11.32 -16.97 25.64
CA THR A 87 11.57 -17.95 26.73
C THR A 87 12.66 -18.97 26.37
N ALA A 88 13.68 -18.57 25.61
CA ALA A 88 14.88 -19.39 25.43
C ALA A 88 16.12 -18.54 25.08
N ALA A 89 16.36 -17.47 25.83
CA ALA A 89 17.69 -16.91 25.95
C ALA A 89 17.78 -16.12 27.27
N ARG A 90 18.13 -16.89 28.30
CA ARG A 90 18.73 -16.52 29.58
C ARG A 90 17.78 -16.21 30.75
#